data_AF-A0A7S0NNT2-F1
#
_entry.id   AF-A0A7S0NNT2-F1
#
_cell.length_a   1.000
_cell.length_b   1.000
_cell.length_c   1.000
_cell.angle_alpha   90.00
_cell.angle_beta   90.00
_cell.angle_gamma   90.00
#
_symmetry.space_group_name_H-M   'P 1'
#
loop_
_entity.id
_entity.type
_entity.pdbx_description
1 polymer ?
#
loop_
_entity_poly.entity_id
_entity_poly.type
_entity_poly.pdbx_seq_one_letter_code
_entity_poly.pdbx_strand_id
1 'polypeptide(L)'
;MSFLTPENYNNTVAFVMAAYALQFLFMPAKTITDHFKATTPAIALFVARGSAAPMLSMAYAMYKMQDLQYTVVSTIIVAFLYPFNAKYNIFQKLKLIYPMHYVPEVLMTTLTTTGIYLLTQ
;
A
#
# COMPACT_ATOMS: atom_id res chain seq x y z
N MET A 1 -20.02 -10.55 18.36
CA MET A 1 -18.96 -9.51 18.32
C MET A 1 -18.70 -9.18 16.86
N SER A 2 -18.60 -7.90 16.49
CA SER A 2 -18.23 -7.51 15.12
C SER A 2 -16.76 -7.86 14.88
N PHE A 3 -16.44 -8.49 13.75
CA PHE A 3 -15.05 -8.69 13.32
C PHE A 3 -14.40 -7.39 12.84
N LEU A 4 -15.22 -6.40 12.49
CA LEU A 4 -14.78 -5.11 12.01
C LEU A 4 -14.71 -4.13 13.20
N THR A 5 -13.52 -4.08 13.81
CA THR A 5 -13.17 -3.17 14.91
C THR A 5 -11.98 -2.29 14.49
N PRO A 6 -11.80 -1.10 15.12
CA PRO A 6 -10.63 -0.26 14.87
C PRO A 6 -9.29 -0.99 15.07
N GLU A 7 -9.18 -1.81 16.11
CA GLU A 7 -7.96 -2.60 16.40
C GLU A 7 -7.67 -3.62 15.29
N ASN A 8 -8.68 -4.40 14.88
CA ASN A 8 -8.51 -5.37 13.79
C ASN A 8 -8.15 -4.69 12.48
N TYR A 9 -8.75 -3.52 12.21
CA TYR A 9 -8.43 -2.72 11.04
C TYR A 9 -6.97 -2.23 11.07
N ASN A 10 -6.53 -1.62 12.16
CA ASN A 10 -5.15 -1.13 12.31
C ASN A 10 -4.13 -2.26 12.17
N ASN A 11 -4.37 -3.40 12.81
CA ASN A 11 -3.51 -4.58 12.69
C ASN A 11 -3.46 -5.11 11.25
N THR A 12 -4.60 -5.13 10.56
CA THR A 12 -4.69 -5.56 9.15
C THR A 12 -3.91 -4.63 8.23
N VAL A 13 -4.11 -3.31 8.36
CA VAL A 13 -3.39 -2.32 7.55
C VAL A 13 -1.89 -2.37 7.85
N ALA A 14 -1.49 -2.43 9.12
CA ALA A 14 -0.09 -2.56 9.52
C ALA A 14 0.56 -3.78 8.87
N PHE A 15 -0.11 -4.94 8.90
CA PHE A 15 0.37 -6.15 8.24
C PHE A 15 0.53 -5.97 6.73
N VAL A 16 -0.45 -5.39 6.05
CA VAL A 16 -0.39 -5.13 4.60
C VAL A 16 0.79 -4.23 4.26
N MET A 17 0.98 -3.13 4.99
CA MET A 17 2.09 -2.21 4.78
C MET A 17 3.43 -2.90 5.01
N ALA A 18 3.57 -3.71 6.07
CA ALA A 18 4.78 -4.48 6.32
C ALA A 18 5.04 -5.50 5.20
N ALA A 19 4.02 -6.21 4.72
CA ALA A 19 4.15 -7.19 3.65
C ALA A 19 4.66 -6.55 2.34
N TYR A 20 4.06 -5.43 1.92
CA TYR A 20 4.54 -4.69 0.75
C TYR A 20 5.95 -4.12 0.96
N ALA A 21 6.27 -3.63 2.16
CA ALA A 21 7.62 -3.14 2.45
C ALA A 21 8.67 -4.25 2.31
N LEU A 22 8.38 -5.46 2.81
CA LEU A 22 9.26 -6.61 2.64
C LEU A 22 9.40 -7.02 1.17
N GLN A 23 8.32 -6.93 0.38
CA GLN A 23 8.40 -7.16 -1.06
C GLN A 23 9.29 -6.13 -1.75
N PHE A 24 9.14 -4.84 -1.44
CA PHE A 24 10.00 -3.78 -1.96
C PHE A 24 11.47 -3.93 -1.52
N LEU A 25 11.73 -4.49 -0.33
CA LEU A 25 13.09 -4.74 0.16
C LEU A 25 13.76 -5.92 -0.56
N PHE A 26 13.09 -7.08 -0.58
CA PHE A 26 13.69 -8.35 -1.00
C PHE A 26 13.45 -8.68 -2.46
N MET A 27 12.30 -8.31 -3.01
CA MET A 27 11.90 -8.63 -4.39
C MET A 27 11.37 -7.43 -5.20
N PRO A 28 12.01 -6.24 -5.15
CA PRO A 28 11.51 -5.04 -5.83
C PRO A 28 11.34 -5.21 -7.33
N ALA A 29 12.24 -5.97 -7.98
CA ALA A 29 12.14 -6.23 -9.41
C ALA A 29 10.84 -6.95 -9.74
N LYS A 30 10.52 -8.01 -8.97
CA LYS A 30 9.30 -8.80 -9.15
C LYS A 30 8.06 -7.94 -8.90
N THR A 31 8.03 -7.19 -7.79
CA THR A 31 6.91 -6.29 -7.47
C THR A 31 6.64 -5.30 -8.59
N ILE A 32 7.68 -4.72 -9.20
CA ILE A 32 7.52 -3.80 -10.34
C ILE A 32 7.03 -4.56 -11.57
N THR A 33 7.68 -5.65 -11.96
CA THR A 33 7.38 -6.36 -13.22
C THR A 33 6.07 -7.15 -13.19
N ASP A 34 5.54 -7.49 -12.01
CA ASP A 34 4.22 -8.11 -11.88
C ASP A 34 3.11 -7.12 -12.24
N HIS A 35 3.29 -5.84 -11.94
CA HIS A 35 2.27 -4.79 -12.10
C HIS A 35 2.49 -3.90 -13.33
N PHE A 36 3.71 -3.84 -13.86
CA PHE A 36 4.08 -2.92 -14.93
C PHE A 36 4.90 -3.60 -16.02
N LYS A 37 4.61 -3.25 -17.28
CA LYS A 37 5.50 -3.52 -18.43
C LYS A 37 6.67 -2.54 -18.40
N ALA A 38 7.60 -2.76 -17.49
CA ALA A 38 8.74 -1.89 -17.22
C ALA A 38 10.06 -2.67 -17.17
N THR A 39 11.15 -1.98 -17.47
CA THR A 39 12.49 -2.44 -17.12
C THR A 39 12.80 -2.02 -15.67
N THR A 40 13.71 -2.75 -15.03
CA THR A 40 14.08 -2.52 -13.62
C THR A 40 15.55 -2.13 -13.50
N PRO A 41 15.94 -0.92 -13.97
CA PRO A 41 17.32 -0.45 -13.87
C PRO A 41 17.74 -0.32 -12.39
N ALA A 42 19.05 -0.34 -12.15
CA ALA A 42 19.61 -0.30 -10.79
C ALA A 42 19.07 0.86 -9.93
N ILE A 43 18.86 2.05 -10.53
CA ILE A 43 18.31 3.20 -9.81
C ILE A 43 16.86 2.98 -9.35
N ALA A 44 16.02 2.33 -10.17
CA ALA A 44 14.64 2.01 -9.79
C ALA A 44 14.60 1.00 -8.64
N LEU A 45 15.49 0.00 -8.68
CA LEU A 45 15.63 -0.99 -7.61
C LEU A 45 16.18 -0.39 -6.32
N PHE A 46 17.09 0.58 -6.41
CA PHE A 46 17.61 1.32 -5.27
C PHE A 46 16.49 2.11 -4.58
N VAL A 47 15.71 2.89 -5.34
CA VAL A 47 14.60 3.68 -4.81
C VAL A 47 13.51 2.78 -4.21
N ALA A 48 13.16 1.67 -4.88
CA ALA A 48 12.19 0.71 -4.37
C ALA A 48 12.63 0.08 -3.03
N ARG A 49 13.91 -0.26 -2.86
CA ARG A 49 14.42 -0.71 -1.55
C ARG A 49 14.40 0.40 -0.52
N GLY A 50 14.74 1.62 -0.95
CA GLY A 50 14.66 2.82 -0.11
C GLY A 50 13.25 3.05 0.45
N SER A 51 12.19 2.78 -0.33
CA SER A 51 10.80 2.93 0.13
C SER A 51 10.36 1.89 1.16
N ALA A 52 11.08 0.77 1.30
CA ALA A 52 10.78 -0.23 2.32
C ALA A 52 10.98 0.30 3.75
N ALA A 53 12.01 1.12 3.98
CA ALA A 53 12.30 1.68 5.30
C ALA A 53 11.14 2.53 5.86
N PRO A 54 10.67 3.61 5.20
CA PRO A 54 9.55 4.39 5.70
C PRO A 54 8.24 3.59 5.75
N MET A 55 8.03 2.62 4.86
CA MET A 55 6.83 1.79 4.87
C MET A 55 6.81 0.81 6.07
N LEU A 56 7.96 0.23 6.45
CA LEU A 56 8.10 -0.54 7.69
C LEU A 56 7.91 0.32 8.94
N SER A 57 8.48 1.54 8.96
CA SER A 57 8.27 2.47 10.06
C SER A 57 6.80 2.85 10.22
N MET A 58 6.09 3.08 9.10
CA MET A 58 4.66 3.35 9.09
C MET A 58 3.85 2.15 9.61
N ALA A 59 4.17 0.93 9.16
CA ALA A 59 3.52 -0.29 9.65
C ALA A 59 3.72 -0.48 11.16
N TYR A 60 4.93 -0.26 11.67
CA TYR A 60 5.22 -0.30 13.09
C TYR A 60 4.44 0.76 13.86
N ALA A 61 4.36 1.98 13.34
CA ALA A 61 3.59 3.06 13.95
C ALA A 61 2.09 2.72 14.03
N MET A 62 1.49 2.21 12.95
CA MET A 62 0.09 1.76 12.94
C MET A 62 -0.16 0.68 14.01
N TYR A 63 0.72 -0.33 14.10
CA TYR A 63 0.61 -1.40 15.08
C TYR A 63 0.80 -0.92 16.53
N LYS A 64 1.72 0.01 16.77
CA LYS A 64 2.01 0.49 18.13
C LYS A 64 1.03 1.54 18.64
N MET A 65 0.69 2.51 17.80
CA MET A 65 -0.16 3.62 18.19
C MET A 65 -1.62 3.20 18.25
N GLN A 66 -2.04 2.23 17.43
CA GLN A 66 -3.45 1.83 17.29
C GLN A 66 -4.38 3.04 17.04
N ASP A 67 -3.85 4.08 16.40
CA ASP A 67 -4.58 5.28 16.03
C ASP A 67 -5.29 5.07 14.69
N LEU A 68 -6.63 5.00 14.75
CA LEU A 68 -7.48 4.79 13.59
C LEU A 68 -7.35 5.93 12.57
N GLN A 69 -7.32 7.19 13.04
CA GLN A 69 -7.25 8.35 12.14
C GLN A 69 -5.92 8.38 11.38
N TYR A 70 -4.81 8.15 12.10
CA TYR A 70 -3.50 8.02 11.48
C TYR A 70 -3.50 6.92 10.41
N THR A 71 -4.01 5.72 10.76
CA THR A 71 -4.03 4.57 9.86
C THR A 71 -4.86 4.83 8.60
N VAL A 72 -6.05 5.43 8.74
CA VAL A 72 -6.92 5.74 7.59
C VAL A 72 -6.29 6.79 6.68
N VAL A 73 -5.76 7.88 7.25
CA VAL A 73 -5.11 8.94 6.47
C VAL A 73 -3.90 8.40 5.72
N SER A 74 -3.02 7.63 6.37
CA SER A 74 -1.89 6.98 5.72
C SER A 74 -2.33 6.03 4.61
N THR A 75 -3.40 5.25 4.83
CA THR A 75 -3.96 4.34 3.82
C THR A 75 -4.43 5.08 2.57
N ILE A 76 -5.15 6.20 2.73
CA ILE A 76 -5.61 7.05 1.63
C ILE A 76 -4.43 7.59 0.83
N ILE A 77 -3.39 8.09 1.52
CA ILE A 77 -2.18 8.63 0.87
C ILE A 77 -1.49 7.53 0.05
N VAL A 78 -1.32 6.33 0.59
CA VAL A 78 -0.73 5.19 -0.12
C VAL A 78 -1.59 4.78 -1.33
N ALA A 79 -2.91 4.70 -1.15
CA ALA A 79 -3.84 4.35 -2.22
C ALA A 79 -3.73 5.33 -3.40
N PHE A 80 -3.67 6.63 -3.10
CA PHE A 80 -3.50 7.67 -4.10
C PHE A 80 -2.15 7.56 -4.83
N LEU A 81 -1.04 7.48 -4.09
CA LEU A 81 0.31 7.54 -4.67
C LEU A 81 0.72 6.29 -5.45
N TYR A 82 0.20 5.11 -5.08
CA TYR A 82 0.60 3.83 -5.68
C TYR A 82 -0.41 3.32 -6.73
N PRO A 83 -1.47 2.57 -6.40
CA PRO A 83 -2.30 1.96 -7.43
C PRO A 83 -3.09 2.98 -8.25
N PHE A 84 -3.60 4.07 -7.64
CA PHE A 84 -4.47 5.01 -8.35
C PHE A 84 -3.73 6.03 -9.20
N ASN A 85 -2.58 6.52 -8.73
CA ASN A 85 -1.68 7.29 -9.60
C ASN A 85 -1.32 6.48 -10.86
N ALA A 86 -0.97 5.20 -10.70
CA ALA A 86 -0.67 4.31 -11.81
C ALA A 86 -1.87 4.06 -12.72
N LYS A 87 -3.06 3.79 -12.16
CA LYS A 87 -4.30 3.54 -12.89
C LYS A 87 -4.75 4.73 -13.74
N TYR A 88 -4.76 5.91 -13.13
CA TYR A 88 -5.30 7.13 -13.73
C TYR A 88 -4.23 7.99 -14.42
N ASN A 89 -2.97 7.53 -14.42
CA ASN A 89 -1.83 8.24 -15.02
C ASN A 89 -1.69 9.68 -14.48
N ILE A 90 -1.80 9.86 -13.17
CA ILE A 90 -1.88 11.18 -12.53
C ILE A 90 -0.59 11.97 -12.76
N PHE A 91 0.57 11.37 -12.46
CA PHE A 91 1.88 12.02 -12.66
C PHE A 91 2.60 11.56 -13.92
N GLN A 92 2.35 10.33 -14.37
CA GLN A 92 3.02 9.74 -15.52
C GLN A 92 2.20 8.59 -16.10
N LYS A 93 2.36 8.34 -17.40
CA LYS A 93 1.70 7.23 -18.07
C LYS A 93 2.46 5.93 -17.83
N LEU A 94 1.86 4.99 -17.09
CA LEU A 94 2.46 3.70 -16.79
C LEU A 94 1.75 2.57 -17.54
N LYS A 95 2.52 1.64 -18.12
CA LYS A 95 1.96 0.47 -18.80
C LYS A 95 1.65 -0.62 -17.79
N LEU A 96 0.40 -0.70 -17.34
CA LEU A 96 -0.06 -1.66 -16.33
C LEU A 96 -0.18 -3.08 -16.90
N ILE A 97 -0.05 -4.08 -16.03
CA ILE A 97 -0.33 -5.49 -16.31
C ILE A 97 -1.57 -5.91 -15.52
N TYR A 98 -2.62 -6.28 -16.24
CA TYR A 98 -3.80 -6.91 -15.66
C TYR A 98 -3.76 -8.43 -15.91
N PRO A 99 -4.27 -9.28 -14.99
CA PRO A 99 -5.08 -8.91 -13.81
C PRO A 99 -4.29 -8.46 -12.58
N MET A 100 -2.94 -8.56 -12.59
CA MET A 100 -2.12 -8.30 -11.40
C MET A 100 -2.35 -6.92 -10.79
N HIS A 101 -2.47 -5.86 -11.59
CA HIS A 101 -2.72 -4.51 -11.08
C HIS A 101 -4.10 -4.33 -10.41
N TYR A 102 -5.07 -5.24 -10.63
CA TYR A 102 -6.32 -5.21 -9.85
C TYR A 102 -6.11 -5.51 -8.37
N VAL A 103 -5.06 -6.27 -8.02
CA VAL A 103 -4.80 -6.68 -6.62
C VAL A 103 -4.62 -5.45 -5.71
N PRO A 104 -3.65 -4.55 -5.96
CA PRO A 104 -3.50 -3.36 -5.12
C PRO A 104 -4.66 -2.37 -5.28
N GLU A 105 -5.33 -2.30 -6.44
CA GLU A 105 -6.52 -1.45 -6.61
C GLU A 105 -7.66 -1.87 -5.68
N VAL A 106 -8.05 -3.14 -5.70
CA VAL A 106 -9.16 -3.67 -4.90
C VAL A 106 -8.81 -3.64 -3.41
N LEU A 107 -7.58 -4.04 -3.06
CA LEU A 107 -7.09 -4.00 -1.69
C LEU A 107 -7.15 -2.59 -1.10
N MET A 108 -6.56 -1.60 -1.79
CA MET A 108 -6.51 -0.24 -1.27
C MET A 108 -7.88 0.44 -1.28
N THR A 109 -8.75 0.12 -2.25
CA THR A 109 -10.16 0.56 -2.22
C THR A 109 -10.85 0.03 -0.97
N THR A 110 -10.70 -1.26 -0.67
CA THR A 110 -11.35 -1.92 0.46
C THR A 110 -10.85 -1.34 1.79
N LEU A 111 -9.53 -1.27 1.98
CA LEU A 111 -8.96 -0.71 3.21
C LEU A 111 -9.35 0.76 3.41
N THR A 112 -9.44 1.54 2.32
CA THR A 112 -9.86 2.94 2.40
C THR A 112 -11.33 3.06 2.80
N THR A 113 -12.24 2.37 2.11
CA THR A 113 -13.68 2.47 2.39
C THR A 113 -14.03 1.91 3.77
N THR A 114 -13.42 0.80 4.17
CA THR A 114 -13.56 0.23 5.52
C THR A 114 -13.05 1.19 6.59
N GLY A 115 -11.90 1.82 6.38
CA GLY A 115 -11.35 2.79 7.30
C GLY A 115 -12.24 4.01 7.49
N ILE A 116 -12.74 4.58 6.39
CA ILE A 116 -13.69 5.70 6.42
C ILE A 116 -14.97 5.30 7.16
N TYR A 117 -15.52 4.12 6.87
CA TYR A 117 -16.70 3.62 7.57
C TYR A 117 -16.50 3.53 9.09
N LEU A 118 -15.33 3.05 9.54
CA LEU A 118 -14.99 2.95 10.95
C LEU A 118 -14.80 4.32 11.62
N LEU A 119 -14.34 5.34 10.89
CA LEU A 119 -14.26 6.71 11.42
C LEU A 119 -15.64 7.36 11.65
N THR A 120 -16.69 6.83 11.04
CA THR A 120 -18.05 7.36 11.19
C THR A 120 -18.92 6.55 12.17
N GLN A 121 -18.37 5.50 12.79
CA GLN A 121 -19.05 4.75 13.87
C GLN A 121 -18.69 5.34 15.23
#